data_AF-A0A1U7V4B8-F1
#
_entry.id   AF-A0A1U7V4B8-F1
#
_cell.length_a   1.000
_cell.length_b   1.000
_cell.length_c   1.000
_cell.angle_alpha   90.00
_cell.angle_beta   90.00
_cell.angle_gamma   90.00
#
_symmetry.space_group_name_H-M   'P 1'
#
loop_
_entity.id
_entity.type
_entity.pdbx_description
1 polymer ?
#
loop_
_entity_poly.entity_id
_entity_poly.type
_entity_poly.pdbx_seq_one_letter_code
_entity_poly.pdbx_strand_id
1 'polypeptide(L)'
;MREIVTVQVGNYANFIGSHFWNFQDELLGLAESPGTDQVFRNHGLDMDVLYRTGETQQGVLTYTPRMVSVNFQGSLGSLSSRGSLYNQIPAKSLDVMTWKGRVATHASEPLRRNLFLQSLSEEEQESMDKAALDNRNDSSQGEIQDKDIVECLESDVQYWTDFSKVHYHPQSLYELSGLWVDIQDFDNYALGKDAFCGHQHGEEIDDRLRFFIEECDRIQGIQCVVDDSGGFSGVAAAFLENIADEYPNVPVLLYNARTPSLHMDSKGRKQAISRNLHDAVSFSRLSELCKLIIPVGLPSLSGSKNCYSHNEILSIKLPKFLKYGCLEHPRFLC
;
A
#
# COMPACT_ATOMS: atom_id res chain seq x y z
N MET A 1 -4.20 -24.21 2.03
CA MET A 1 -3.08 -23.47 2.63
C MET A 1 -3.66 -22.70 3.84
N ARG A 2 -3.03 -21.66 4.38
CA ARG A 2 -3.53 -20.92 5.56
C ARG A 2 -3.48 -19.42 5.26
N GLU A 3 -4.23 -19.02 4.24
CA GLU A 3 -4.12 -17.72 3.59
C GLU A 3 -4.71 -16.58 4.42
N ILE A 4 -4.12 -15.39 4.27
CA ILE A 4 -4.56 -14.14 4.90
C ILE A 4 -4.73 -13.10 3.80
N VAL A 5 -5.84 -12.34 3.86
CA VAL A 5 -6.07 -11.19 2.97
C VAL A 5 -5.81 -9.91 3.74
N THR A 6 -5.05 -9.00 3.14
CA THR A 6 -4.71 -7.70 3.74
C THR A 6 -5.59 -6.60 3.17
N VAL A 7 -6.13 -5.74 4.03
CA VAL A 7 -6.90 -4.56 3.66
C VAL A 7 -6.17 -3.33 4.17
N GLN A 8 -5.98 -2.32 3.33
CA GLN A 8 -5.32 -1.07 3.68
C GLN A 8 -6.29 0.08 3.37
N VAL A 9 -6.68 0.86 4.38
CA VAL A 9 -7.65 1.95 4.22
C VAL A 9 -7.08 3.25 4.74
N GLY A 10 -6.87 4.19 3.81
CA GLY A 10 -6.38 5.52 4.09
C GLY A 10 -4.93 5.72 3.67
N ASN A 11 -4.55 6.99 3.59
CA ASN A 11 -3.29 7.37 2.98
C ASN A 11 -2.11 6.86 3.82
N TYR A 12 -2.11 7.08 5.14
CA TYR A 12 -0.98 6.71 5.97
C TYR A 12 -0.85 5.18 6.12
N ALA A 13 -1.98 4.48 6.20
CA ALA A 13 -2.08 3.04 6.16
C ALA A 13 -1.44 2.45 4.89
N ASN A 14 -1.66 3.07 3.72
CA ASN A 14 -1.04 2.64 2.47
C ASN A 14 0.47 2.91 2.44
N PHE A 15 0.96 4.00 3.03
CA PHE A 15 2.41 4.21 3.21
C PHE A 15 3.04 3.10 4.06
N ILE A 16 2.43 2.77 5.21
CA ILE A 16 2.86 1.63 6.05
C ILE A 16 2.78 0.32 5.26
N GLY A 17 1.72 0.16 4.49
CA GLY A 17 1.47 -0.98 3.63
C GLY A 17 2.56 -1.22 2.60
N SER A 18 2.95 -0.19 1.84
CA SER A 18 4.06 -0.27 0.88
C SER A 18 5.36 -0.71 1.54
N HIS A 19 5.68 -0.15 2.71
CA HIS A 19 6.86 -0.59 3.44
C HIS A 19 6.76 -2.06 3.83
N PHE A 20 5.62 -2.48 4.39
CA PHE A 20 5.39 -3.87 4.77
C PHE A 20 5.61 -4.83 3.58
N TRP A 21 5.05 -4.52 2.42
CA TRP A 21 5.21 -5.34 1.21
C TRP A 21 6.63 -5.34 0.67
N ASN A 22 7.31 -4.19 0.66
CA ASN A 22 8.72 -4.13 0.29
C ASN A 22 9.60 -4.97 1.22
N PHE A 23 9.29 -5.00 2.53
CA PHE A 23 9.99 -5.87 3.47
C PHE A 23 9.74 -7.35 3.18
N GLN A 24 8.51 -7.74 2.82
CA GLN A 24 8.20 -9.13 2.45
C GLN A 24 8.94 -9.55 1.17
N ASP A 25 8.94 -8.68 0.16
CA ASP A 25 9.63 -8.89 -1.13
C ASP A 25 11.15 -9.06 -0.95
N GLU A 26 11.77 -8.21 -0.12
CA GLU A 26 13.19 -8.32 0.19
C GLU A 26 13.52 -9.64 0.91
N LEU A 27 12.68 -10.06 1.87
CA LEU A 27 12.86 -11.33 2.57
C LEU A 27 12.79 -12.52 1.61
N LEU A 28 11.89 -12.47 0.63
CA LEU A 28 11.77 -13.49 -0.41
C LEU A 28 13.05 -13.54 -1.28
N GLY A 29 13.52 -12.39 -1.76
CA GLY A 29 14.76 -12.31 -2.56
C GLY A 29 16.00 -12.82 -1.80
N LEU A 30 16.09 -12.55 -0.50
CA LEU A 30 17.14 -13.06 0.37
C LEU A 30 17.06 -14.58 0.58
N ALA A 31 15.85 -15.14 0.66
CA ALA A 31 15.65 -16.58 0.79
C ALA A 31 16.06 -17.35 -0.48
N GLU A 32 15.82 -16.79 -1.67
CA GLU A 32 16.12 -17.42 -2.96
C GLU A 32 17.60 -17.31 -3.38
N SER A 33 18.31 -16.29 -2.91
CA SER A 33 19.68 -15.99 -3.35
C SER A 33 20.69 -17.13 -3.04
N PRO A 34 21.51 -17.56 -4.02
CA PRO A 34 22.56 -18.57 -3.79
C PRO A 34 23.72 -17.98 -2.97
N GLY A 35 23.75 -18.27 -1.66
CA GLY A 35 24.85 -17.87 -0.76
C GLY A 35 24.42 -17.15 0.51
N THR A 36 23.12 -16.90 0.71
CA THR A 36 22.57 -16.31 1.94
C THR A 36 22.61 -17.27 3.13
N ASP A 37 22.67 -16.67 4.33
CA ASP A 37 22.70 -17.38 5.60
C ASP A 37 21.49 -18.34 5.73
N GLN A 38 21.73 -19.52 6.30
CA GLN A 38 20.69 -20.54 6.51
C GLN A 38 19.52 -20.01 7.35
N VAL A 39 19.73 -18.95 8.13
CA VAL A 39 18.68 -18.27 8.91
C VAL A 39 17.55 -17.75 8.01
N PHE A 40 17.87 -17.20 6.84
CA PHE A 40 16.85 -16.68 5.91
C PHE A 40 16.19 -17.81 5.12
N ARG A 41 16.90 -18.89 4.81
CA ARG A 41 16.29 -20.06 4.13
C ARG A 41 15.39 -20.89 5.05
N ASN A 42 15.74 -20.96 6.33
CA ASN A 42 15.03 -21.75 7.33
C ASN A 42 14.08 -20.89 8.19
N HIS A 43 13.74 -19.68 7.73
CA HIS A 43 12.88 -18.77 8.50
C HIS A 43 11.45 -19.31 8.72
N GLY A 44 11.06 -20.39 8.04
CA GLY A 44 9.73 -21.01 8.18
C GLY A 44 8.58 -20.12 7.71
N LEU A 45 8.86 -18.98 7.09
CA LEU A 45 7.88 -18.10 6.46
C LEU A 45 7.41 -18.75 5.15
N ASP A 46 6.13 -19.09 5.12
CA ASP A 46 5.41 -19.48 3.93
C ASP A 46 4.81 -18.21 3.32
N MET A 47 5.40 -17.72 2.23
CA MET A 47 4.99 -16.45 1.61
C MET A 47 3.68 -16.58 0.83
N ASP A 48 3.29 -17.80 0.44
CA ASP A 48 2.02 -18.06 -0.25
C ASP A 48 0.81 -17.80 0.66
N VAL A 49 1.03 -17.64 1.97
CA VAL A 49 0.01 -17.17 2.92
C VAL A 49 -0.46 -15.76 2.60
N LEU A 50 0.47 -14.87 2.21
CA LEU A 50 0.20 -13.45 1.95
C LEU A 50 0.16 -13.13 0.45
N TYR A 51 0.85 -13.90 -0.37
CA TYR A 51 0.93 -13.71 -1.80
C TYR A 51 0.09 -14.74 -2.55
N ARG A 52 -0.18 -14.43 -3.81
CA ARG A 52 -0.83 -15.31 -4.76
C ARG A 52 0.02 -15.44 -6.01
N THR A 53 0.09 -16.66 -6.52
CA THR A 53 0.55 -16.94 -7.88
C THR A 53 -0.61 -16.73 -8.85
N GLY A 54 -0.41 -15.89 -9.85
CA GLY A 54 -1.34 -15.68 -10.95
C GLY A 54 -0.65 -15.87 -12.29
N GLU A 55 -1.39 -15.67 -13.37
CA GLU A 55 -0.85 -15.61 -14.72
C GLU A 55 -1.37 -14.35 -15.41
N THR A 56 -0.48 -13.67 -16.15
CA THR A 56 -0.90 -12.61 -17.07
C THR A 56 -1.58 -13.23 -18.29
N GLN A 57 -2.23 -12.39 -19.11
CA GLN A 57 -2.81 -12.82 -20.39
C GLN A 57 -1.77 -13.37 -21.38
N GLN A 58 -0.49 -13.09 -21.15
CA GLN A 58 0.62 -13.61 -21.93
C GLN A 58 1.15 -14.96 -21.41
N GLY A 59 0.54 -15.51 -20.35
CA GLY A 59 0.99 -16.74 -19.68
C GLY A 59 2.23 -16.55 -18.81
N VAL A 60 2.61 -15.31 -18.51
CA VAL A 60 3.71 -15.02 -17.58
C VAL A 60 3.19 -15.16 -16.16
N LEU A 61 3.84 -16.00 -15.36
CA LEU A 61 3.53 -16.17 -13.94
C LEU A 61 3.73 -14.85 -13.20
N THR A 62 2.76 -14.47 -12.40
CA THR A 62 2.82 -13.29 -11.54
C THR A 62 2.77 -13.71 -10.09
N TYR A 63 3.48 -12.96 -9.25
CA TYR A 63 3.45 -13.15 -7.81
C TYR A 63 3.06 -11.82 -7.19
N THR A 64 1.84 -11.74 -6.63
CA THR A 64 1.25 -10.48 -6.15
C THR A 64 0.66 -10.65 -4.76
N PRO A 65 0.64 -9.60 -3.93
CA PRO A 65 0.07 -9.69 -2.59
C PRO A 65 -1.46 -9.85 -2.65
N ARG A 66 -2.02 -10.65 -1.74
CA ARG A 66 -3.47 -10.76 -1.48
C ARG A 66 -3.93 -9.54 -0.70
N MET A 67 -4.07 -8.42 -1.39
CA MET A 67 -4.29 -7.13 -0.74
C MET A 67 -5.32 -6.28 -1.47
N VAL A 68 -6.13 -5.54 -0.72
CA VAL A 68 -7.01 -4.46 -1.20
C VAL A 68 -6.62 -3.16 -0.50
N SER A 69 -6.27 -2.15 -1.29
CA SER A 69 -5.95 -0.79 -0.85
C SER A 69 -7.06 0.16 -1.26
N VAL A 70 -7.50 0.98 -0.33
CA VAL A 70 -8.49 2.04 -0.52
C VAL A 70 -7.83 3.38 -0.19
N ASN A 71 -7.80 4.29 -1.16
CA ASN A 71 -7.26 5.63 -0.98
C ASN A 71 -7.99 6.63 -1.89
N PHE A 72 -7.65 7.91 -1.83
CA PHE A 72 -8.22 8.91 -2.73
C PHE A 72 -7.84 8.68 -4.18
N GLN A 73 -8.74 9.08 -5.08
CA GLN A 73 -8.40 9.24 -6.48
C GLN A 73 -7.23 10.22 -6.66
N GLY A 74 -6.24 9.79 -7.44
CA GLY A 74 -4.98 10.52 -7.68
C GLY A 74 -3.86 10.15 -6.70
N SER A 75 -4.10 9.29 -5.71
CA SER A 75 -3.07 8.89 -4.74
C SER A 75 -2.06 7.85 -5.25
N LEU A 76 -2.26 7.31 -6.44
CA LEU A 76 -1.39 6.30 -7.06
C LEU A 76 -0.15 6.90 -7.74
N GLY A 77 -0.06 8.22 -7.88
CA GLY A 77 1.09 8.88 -8.49
C GLY A 77 1.35 8.41 -9.93
N SER A 78 2.52 7.84 -10.17
CA SER A 78 2.91 7.30 -11.49
C SER A 78 2.33 5.89 -11.78
N LEU A 79 1.72 5.24 -10.79
CA LEU A 79 1.13 3.91 -10.94
C LEU A 79 -0.28 3.99 -11.56
N SER A 80 -0.56 3.10 -12.51
CA SER A 80 -1.89 2.95 -13.10
C SER A 80 -2.86 2.29 -12.12
N SER A 81 -4.15 2.64 -12.17
CA SER A 81 -5.20 1.99 -11.38
C SER A 81 -5.36 0.49 -11.67
N ARG A 82 -4.82 0.00 -12.79
CA ARG A 82 -4.75 -1.43 -13.13
C ARG A 82 -3.44 -2.11 -12.70
N GLY A 83 -2.59 -1.42 -11.95
CA GLY A 83 -1.24 -1.87 -11.62
C GLY A 83 -0.28 -1.84 -12.82
N SER A 84 0.90 -2.45 -12.66
CA SER A 84 1.94 -2.53 -13.68
C SER A 84 1.79 -3.74 -14.62
N LEU A 85 1.16 -4.82 -14.16
CA LEU A 85 1.22 -6.15 -14.78
C LEU A 85 0.33 -6.33 -16.01
N TYR A 86 -0.81 -5.62 -16.09
CA TYR A 86 -1.86 -5.87 -17.09
C TYR A 86 -2.00 -4.73 -18.12
N ASN A 87 -0.94 -3.97 -18.35
CA ASN A 87 -0.92 -2.72 -19.12
C ASN A 87 -1.24 -2.82 -20.62
N GLN A 88 -1.70 -3.97 -21.12
CA GLN A 88 -1.86 -4.21 -22.57
C GLN A 88 -3.28 -4.09 -23.11
N ILE A 89 -4.26 -3.74 -22.28
CA ILE A 89 -5.60 -3.41 -22.77
C ILE A 89 -5.83 -1.93 -22.53
N PRO A 90 -5.70 -1.06 -23.55
CA PRO A 90 -6.32 0.25 -23.50
C PRO A 90 -7.76 0.01 -23.09
N ALA A 91 -8.25 0.68 -22.04
CA ALA A 91 -9.66 0.61 -21.70
C ALA A 91 -10.43 0.84 -23.01
N LYS A 92 -11.07 -0.21 -23.52
CA LYS A 92 -12.00 -0.08 -24.63
C LYS A 92 -12.99 0.94 -24.08
N SER A 93 -12.98 2.16 -24.62
CA SER A 93 -14.01 3.11 -24.31
C SER A 93 -15.31 2.39 -24.65
N LEU A 94 -16.05 1.99 -23.61
CA LEU A 94 -17.47 1.71 -23.76
C LEU A 94 -18.05 3.08 -24.07
N ASP A 95 -17.95 3.47 -25.34
CA ASP A 95 -18.47 4.71 -25.86
C ASP A 95 -19.99 4.54 -25.85
N VAL A 96 -20.57 4.69 -24.66
CA VAL A 96 -22.00 4.72 -24.47
C VAL A 96 -22.43 6.03 -25.11
N MET A 97 -22.75 5.97 -26.40
CA MET A 97 -23.23 7.08 -27.23
C MET A 97 -24.65 7.51 -26.81
N THR A 98 -24.82 7.91 -25.55
CA THR A 98 -26.03 8.56 -25.05
C THR A 98 -26.02 10.06 -25.34
N TRP A 99 -24.84 10.65 -25.56
CA TRP A 99 -24.67 12.08 -25.86
C TRP A 99 -24.38 12.31 -27.35
N LYS A 100 -25.23 13.09 -28.03
CA LYS A 100 -25.10 13.43 -29.47
C LYS A 100 -24.32 14.73 -29.74
N GLY A 101 -23.75 15.34 -28.69
CA GLY A 101 -22.95 16.56 -28.80
C GLY A 101 -21.48 16.28 -29.17
N ARG A 102 -20.73 17.32 -29.54
CA ARG A 102 -19.27 17.19 -29.68
C ARG A 102 -18.65 17.04 -28.29
N VAL A 103 -18.13 15.86 -27.99
CA VAL A 103 -17.36 15.60 -26.76
C VAL A 103 -15.88 15.80 -27.07
N ALA A 104 -15.22 16.66 -26.31
CA ALA A 104 -13.76 16.77 -26.30
C ALA A 104 -13.26 16.13 -25.00
N THR A 105 -12.42 15.10 -25.14
CA THR A 105 -11.80 14.45 -23.98
C THR A 105 -10.45 15.09 -23.75
N HIS A 106 -10.24 15.64 -22.55
CA HIS A 106 -8.95 16.15 -22.10
C HIS A 106 -8.39 15.17 -21.08
N ALA A 107 -7.14 14.74 -21.27
CA ALA A 107 -6.42 13.87 -20.35
C ALA A 107 -5.10 14.58 -19.96
N SER A 108 -4.74 14.52 -18.68
CA SER A 108 -3.44 14.99 -18.20
C SER A 108 -2.33 14.02 -18.60
N GLU A 109 -1.11 14.54 -18.74
CA GLU A 109 0.05 13.67 -18.94
C GLU A 109 0.27 12.77 -17.70
N PRO A 110 0.63 11.49 -17.88
CA PRO A 110 0.99 10.61 -16.77
C PRO A 110 2.13 11.20 -15.93
N LEU A 111 2.03 11.07 -14.61
CA LEU A 111 3.11 11.48 -13.71
C LEU A 111 4.37 10.65 -14.00
N ARG A 112 5.52 11.33 -14.02
CA ARG A 112 6.81 10.68 -14.28
C ARG A 112 7.22 9.85 -13.07
N ARG A 113 7.78 8.67 -13.33
CA ARG A 113 8.42 7.84 -12.30
C ARG A 113 9.63 8.56 -11.72
N ASN A 114 9.84 8.45 -10.42
CA ASN A 114 11.04 8.95 -9.75
C ASN A 114 12.28 8.09 -10.10
N LEU A 115 13.47 8.48 -9.63
CA LEU A 115 14.72 7.78 -9.95
C LEU A 115 14.72 6.34 -9.43
N PHE A 116 14.11 6.09 -8.27
CA PHE A 116 14.01 4.74 -7.69
C PHE A 116 13.17 3.79 -8.56
N LEU A 117 11.98 4.22 -8.99
CA LEU A 117 11.12 3.40 -9.85
C LEU A 117 11.71 3.21 -11.26
N GLN A 118 12.50 4.17 -11.74
CA GLN A 118 13.28 4.03 -12.97
C GLN A 118 14.36 2.95 -12.81
N SER A 119 15.14 2.98 -11.73
CA SER A 119 16.17 1.97 -11.48
C SER A 119 15.58 0.56 -11.35
N LEU A 120 14.42 0.40 -10.69
CA LEU A 120 13.73 -0.90 -10.63
C LEU A 120 13.33 -1.41 -12.03
N SER A 121 12.82 -0.51 -12.88
CA SER A 121 12.42 -0.89 -14.25
C SER A 121 13.64 -1.30 -15.10
N GLU A 122 14.79 -0.66 -14.90
CA GLU A 122 16.06 -1.02 -15.56
C GLU A 122 16.56 -2.39 -15.08
N GLU A 123 16.53 -2.65 -13.77
CA GLU A 123 16.93 -3.94 -13.18
C GLU A 123 16.03 -5.10 -13.68
N GLU A 124 14.72 -4.89 -13.75
CA GLU A 124 13.77 -5.86 -14.31
C GLU A 124 14.08 -6.15 -15.79
N GLN A 125 14.30 -5.12 -16.60
CA GLN A 125 14.61 -5.28 -18.02
C GLN A 125 15.92 -6.02 -18.24
N GLU A 126 16.95 -5.69 -17.46
CA GLU A 126 18.23 -6.43 -17.50
C GLU A 126 18.07 -7.90 -17.13
N SER A 127 17.24 -8.21 -16.13
CA SER A 127 16.99 -9.60 -15.71
C SER A 127 16.33 -10.42 -16.83
N MET A 128 15.39 -9.81 -17.56
CA MET A 128 14.70 -10.42 -18.69
C MET A 128 15.62 -10.59 -19.90
N ASP A 129 16.48 -9.62 -20.17
CA ASP A 129 17.44 -9.68 -21.28
C ASP A 129 18.55 -10.71 -21.02
N LYS A 130 19.01 -10.84 -19.76
CA LYS A 130 19.94 -11.90 -19.32
C LYS A 130 19.32 -13.30 -19.46
N ALA A 131 18.01 -13.44 -19.28
CA ALA A 131 17.30 -14.70 -19.50
C ALA A 131 17.07 -15.03 -20.99
N ALA A 132 17.12 -14.03 -21.88
CA ALA A 132 16.76 -14.17 -23.30
C ALA A 132 17.96 -14.35 -24.26
N LEU A 133 19.18 -13.89 -23.94
CA LEU A 133 20.34 -14.09 -24.81
C LEU A 133 21.71 -13.95 -24.11
N ASP A 134 22.57 -14.96 -24.29
CA ASP A 134 23.87 -15.14 -23.63
C ASP A 134 25.03 -14.30 -24.23
N ASN A 135 24.78 -13.20 -24.94
CA ASN A 135 25.84 -12.34 -25.48
C ASN A 135 25.29 -11.05 -26.12
N ARG A 136 25.55 -9.88 -25.51
CA ARG A 136 26.07 -8.70 -26.23
C ARG A 136 26.46 -7.54 -25.31
N ASN A 137 27.51 -6.87 -25.77
CA ASN A 137 28.27 -5.77 -25.21
C ASN A 137 27.45 -4.63 -24.58
N ASP A 138 27.80 -4.37 -23.32
CA ASP A 138 28.04 -3.09 -22.65
C ASP A 138 27.70 -1.84 -23.48
N SER A 139 26.43 -1.45 -23.44
CA SER A 139 26.02 -0.08 -23.74
C SER A 139 25.93 0.65 -22.41
N SER A 140 26.92 1.52 -22.17
CA SER A 140 26.97 2.47 -21.07
C SER A 140 25.75 3.40 -21.09
N GLN A 141 24.65 2.98 -20.48
CA GLN A 141 23.58 3.86 -20.03
C GLN A 141 23.95 4.32 -18.61
N GLY A 142 23.78 5.61 -18.33
CA GLY A 142 24.36 6.24 -17.15
C GLY A 142 23.94 5.52 -15.88
N GLU A 143 24.92 4.96 -15.16
CA GLU A 143 24.66 4.29 -13.88
C GLU A 143 23.97 5.26 -12.92
N ILE A 144 22.70 4.99 -12.61
CA ILE A 144 22.00 5.67 -11.53
C ILE A 144 22.72 5.31 -10.24
N GLN A 145 23.37 6.29 -9.61
CA GLN A 145 24.15 6.04 -8.40
C GLN A 145 23.22 5.83 -7.21
N ASP A 146 23.59 4.91 -6.31
CA ASP A 146 22.82 4.63 -5.09
C ASP A 146 22.55 5.87 -4.24
N LYS A 147 23.49 6.82 -4.25
CA LYS A 147 23.36 8.08 -3.51
C LYS A 147 22.21 8.93 -4.05
N ASP A 148 22.03 8.96 -5.36
CA ASP A 148 20.99 9.75 -6.02
C ASP A 148 19.61 9.13 -5.75
N ILE A 149 19.53 7.79 -5.67
CA ILE A 149 18.31 7.06 -5.29
C ILE A 149 17.94 7.35 -3.84
N VAL A 150 18.90 7.29 -2.92
CA VAL A 150 18.71 7.60 -1.50
C VAL A 150 18.18 9.03 -1.34
N GLU A 151 18.84 10.00 -1.99
CA GLU A 151 18.44 11.41 -1.95
C GLU A 151 17.02 11.60 -2.49
N CYS A 152 16.69 10.97 -3.63
CA CYS A 152 15.36 11.01 -4.22
C CYS A 152 14.29 10.44 -3.28
N LEU A 153 14.56 9.32 -2.60
CA LEU A 153 13.61 8.74 -1.64
C LEU A 153 13.46 9.60 -0.37
N GLU A 154 14.48 10.37 0.02
CA GLU A 154 14.42 11.26 1.17
C GLU A 154 13.66 12.58 0.86
N SER A 155 13.73 13.11 -0.37
CA SER A 155 13.18 14.42 -0.71
C SER A 155 11.93 14.42 -1.60
N ASP A 156 11.77 13.42 -2.47
CA ASP A 156 10.83 13.50 -3.61
C ASP A 156 9.61 12.59 -3.50
N VAL A 157 9.46 11.87 -2.38
CA VAL A 157 8.32 10.96 -2.16
C VAL A 157 7.06 11.76 -1.86
N GLN A 158 6.06 11.66 -2.75
CA GLN A 158 4.75 12.30 -2.60
C GLN A 158 3.63 11.28 -2.42
N TYR A 159 3.74 10.14 -3.10
CA TYR A 159 2.74 9.09 -3.11
C TYR A 159 3.28 7.82 -2.44
N TRP A 160 2.38 7.03 -1.85
CA TRP A 160 2.73 5.76 -1.19
C TRP A 160 3.27 4.72 -2.18
N THR A 161 3.04 4.91 -3.48
CA THR A 161 3.52 4.07 -4.58
C THR A 161 4.92 4.45 -5.06
N ASP A 162 5.46 5.64 -4.70
CA ASP A 162 6.73 6.15 -5.22
C ASP A 162 7.95 5.31 -4.77
N PHE A 163 7.79 4.52 -3.71
CA PHE A 163 8.81 3.60 -3.21
C PHE A 163 8.33 2.14 -3.22
N SER A 164 7.20 1.84 -3.86
CA SER A 164 6.67 0.48 -3.91
C SER A 164 7.45 -0.35 -4.93
N LYS A 165 8.10 -1.43 -4.47
CA LYS A 165 8.72 -2.43 -5.33
C LYS A 165 7.69 -3.41 -5.89
N VAL A 166 6.72 -3.75 -5.05
CA VAL A 166 5.79 -4.85 -5.31
C VAL A 166 4.81 -4.48 -6.41
N HIS A 167 4.53 -5.44 -7.28
CA HIS A 167 3.49 -5.33 -8.28
C HIS A 167 2.11 -5.68 -7.68
N TYR A 168 1.11 -4.85 -8.00
CA TYR A 168 -0.25 -5.04 -7.52
C TYR A 168 -1.15 -5.65 -8.58
N HIS A 169 -2.08 -6.49 -8.14
CA HIS A 169 -3.16 -6.99 -8.99
C HIS A 169 -4.16 -5.86 -9.28
N PRO A 170 -4.86 -5.82 -10.44
CA PRO A 170 -5.85 -4.80 -10.75
C PRO A 170 -6.99 -4.69 -9.73
N GLN A 171 -7.33 -5.80 -9.05
CA GLN A 171 -8.33 -5.81 -7.99
C GLN A 171 -7.79 -5.33 -6.63
N SER A 172 -6.47 -5.12 -6.52
CA SER A 172 -5.86 -4.65 -5.28
C SER A 172 -6.01 -3.16 -5.04
N LEU A 173 -6.26 -2.36 -6.07
CA LEU A 173 -6.22 -0.90 -5.96
C LEU A 173 -7.63 -0.33 -6.14
N TYR A 174 -8.07 0.45 -5.15
CA TYR A 174 -9.32 1.19 -5.20
C TYR A 174 -9.10 2.68 -4.90
N GLU A 175 -9.50 3.51 -5.85
CA GLU A 175 -9.45 4.96 -5.75
C GLU A 175 -10.85 5.51 -5.43
N LEU A 176 -11.06 5.89 -4.17
CA LEU A 176 -12.26 6.56 -3.69
C LEU A 176 -12.35 7.96 -4.32
N SER A 177 -13.36 8.15 -5.15
CA SER A 177 -13.67 9.43 -5.78
C SER A 177 -14.77 10.17 -5.00
N GLY A 178 -14.73 11.50 -5.01
CA GLY A 178 -15.77 12.33 -4.41
C GLY A 178 -15.51 13.82 -4.55
N LEU A 179 -16.31 14.63 -3.87
CA LEU A 179 -16.40 16.09 -4.05
C LEU A 179 -15.42 16.89 -3.18
N TRP A 180 -14.42 16.24 -2.59
CA TRP A 180 -13.39 16.89 -1.77
C TRP A 180 -12.32 17.51 -2.66
N VAL A 181 -11.89 18.73 -2.32
CA VAL A 181 -10.87 19.46 -3.06
C VAL A 181 -9.48 19.04 -2.58
N ASP A 182 -9.31 18.82 -1.28
CA ASP A 182 -8.07 18.35 -0.67
C ASP A 182 -8.29 17.22 0.36
N ILE A 183 -7.21 16.48 0.67
CA ILE A 183 -7.17 15.47 1.75
C ILE A 183 -7.64 16.04 3.09
N GLN A 184 -7.36 17.33 3.33
CA GLN A 184 -7.71 18.02 4.58
C GLN A 184 -9.21 18.27 4.73
N ASP A 185 -9.98 18.25 3.64
CA ASP A 185 -11.43 18.42 3.68
C ASP A 185 -12.12 17.12 4.15
N PHE A 186 -11.45 15.99 3.99
CA PHE A 186 -11.91 14.67 4.42
C PHE A 186 -11.43 14.35 5.85
N ASP A 187 -11.72 15.24 6.81
CA ASP A 187 -11.29 15.11 8.22
C ASP A 187 -12.43 14.72 9.19
N ASN A 188 -13.55 14.20 8.66
CA ASN A 188 -14.75 13.88 9.45
C ASN A 188 -15.19 12.43 9.26
N TYR A 189 -15.39 11.71 10.38
CA TYR A 189 -15.88 10.34 10.42
C TYR A 189 -17.19 10.15 9.63
N ALA A 190 -18.17 11.03 9.83
CA ALA A 190 -19.48 10.90 9.17
C ALA A 190 -19.36 11.05 7.65
N LEU A 191 -18.54 12.00 7.19
CA LEU A 191 -18.30 12.20 5.76
C LEU A 191 -17.68 10.95 5.11
N GLY A 192 -16.77 10.29 5.81
CA GLY A 192 -16.18 9.05 5.32
C GLY A 192 -17.14 7.87 5.28
N LYS A 193 -17.96 7.71 6.33
CA LYS A 193 -19.02 6.69 6.32
C LYS A 193 -20.02 6.93 5.19
N ASP A 194 -20.47 8.18 5.00
CA ASP A 194 -21.39 8.53 3.92
C ASP A 194 -20.77 8.33 2.54
N ALA A 195 -19.47 8.62 2.37
CA ALA A 195 -18.74 8.37 1.13
C ALA A 195 -18.69 6.88 0.78
N PHE A 196 -18.45 6.00 1.76
CA PHE A 196 -18.45 4.56 1.54
C PHE A 196 -19.86 4.02 1.24
N CYS A 197 -20.87 4.44 2.00
CA CYS A 197 -22.27 4.06 1.78
C CYS A 197 -22.90 4.67 0.51
N GLY A 198 -22.18 5.53 -0.21
CA GLY A 198 -22.58 5.97 -1.54
C GLY A 198 -22.80 4.77 -2.47
N HIS A 199 -23.76 4.89 -3.40
CA HIS A 199 -24.42 3.76 -4.08
C HIS A 199 -23.52 2.82 -4.92
N GLN A 200 -22.21 3.04 -4.99
CA GLN A 200 -21.29 2.23 -5.80
C GLN A 200 -19.96 1.92 -5.10
N HIS A 201 -19.51 2.73 -4.14
CA HIS A 201 -18.17 2.58 -3.57
C HIS A 201 -18.04 1.33 -2.69
N GLY A 202 -18.98 1.12 -1.77
CA GLY A 202 -18.96 -0.06 -0.88
C GLY A 202 -18.97 -1.37 -1.66
N GLU A 203 -19.94 -1.56 -2.57
CA GLU A 203 -20.07 -2.76 -3.39
C GLU A 203 -18.80 -3.04 -4.21
N GLU A 204 -18.19 -2.02 -4.80
CA GLU A 204 -16.94 -2.18 -5.55
C GLU A 204 -15.76 -2.62 -4.69
N ILE A 205 -15.66 -2.09 -3.47
CA ILE A 205 -14.61 -2.48 -2.51
C ILE A 205 -14.86 -3.92 -2.03
N ASP A 206 -16.11 -4.27 -1.75
CA ASP A 206 -16.52 -5.61 -1.33
C ASP A 206 -16.25 -6.65 -2.44
N ASP A 207 -16.57 -6.34 -3.70
CA ASP A 207 -16.28 -7.20 -4.87
C ASP A 207 -14.77 -7.48 -5.00
N ARG A 208 -13.93 -6.47 -4.77
CA ARG A 208 -12.46 -6.61 -4.79
C ARG A 208 -11.96 -7.50 -3.68
N LEU A 209 -12.50 -7.35 -2.47
CA LEU A 209 -12.16 -8.24 -1.36
C LEU A 209 -12.62 -9.67 -1.65
N ARG A 210 -13.86 -9.84 -2.12
CA ARG A 210 -14.45 -11.14 -2.47
C ARG A 210 -13.59 -11.88 -3.47
N PHE A 211 -13.05 -11.20 -4.48
CA PHE A 211 -12.11 -11.79 -5.45
C PHE A 211 -10.91 -12.48 -4.78
N PHE A 212 -10.30 -11.88 -3.75
CA PHE A 212 -9.17 -12.49 -3.05
C PHE A 212 -9.59 -13.58 -2.07
N ILE A 213 -10.75 -13.41 -1.42
CA ILE A 213 -11.26 -14.40 -0.46
C ILE A 213 -11.69 -15.68 -1.18
N GLU A 214 -12.38 -15.58 -2.31
CA GLU A 214 -12.84 -16.74 -3.10
C GLU A 214 -11.70 -17.56 -3.70
N GLU A 215 -10.54 -16.95 -3.91
CA GLU A 215 -9.34 -17.66 -4.36
C GLU A 215 -8.66 -18.45 -3.23
N CYS A 216 -8.90 -18.10 -1.97
CA CYS A 216 -8.27 -18.79 -0.85
C CYS A 216 -8.91 -20.17 -0.64
N ASP A 217 -8.09 -21.23 -0.52
CA ASP A 217 -8.59 -22.56 -0.15
C ASP A 217 -9.16 -22.54 1.27
N ARG A 218 -8.46 -21.85 2.18
CA ARG A 218 -8.86 -21.70 3.58
C ARG A 218 -8.36 -20.40 4.17
N ILE A 219 -9.18 -19.36 4.06
CA ILE A 219 -8.94 -18.10 4.74
C ILE A 219 -8.82 -18.28 6.27
N GLN A 220 -7.72 -17.78 6.84
CA GLN A 220 -7.49 -17.78 8.27
C GLN A 220 -8.00 -16.52 8.96
N GLY A 221 -7.95 -15.39 8.27
CA GLY A 221 -8.24 -14.08 8.83
C GLY A 221 -8.03 -12.98 7.81
N ILE A 222 -8.47 -11.79 8.18
CA ILE A 222 -8.25 -10.56 7.43
C ILE A 222 -7.38 -9.64 8.28
N GLN A 223 -6.29 -9.15 7.70
CA GLN A 223 -5.43 -8.16 8.31
C GLN A 223 -5.80 -6.78 7.79
N CYS A 224 -6.26 -5.88 8.66
CA CYS A 224 -6.61 -4.52 8.27
C CYS A 224 -5.57 -3.53 8.79
N VAL A 225 -5.04 -2.65 7.94
CA VAL A 225 -4.26 -1.48 8.32
C VAL A 225 -5.10 -0.26 7.98
N VAL A 226 -5.42 0.56 8.98
CA VAL A 226 -6.44 1.61 8.86
C VAL A 226 -5.95 2.89 9.51
N ASP A 227 -6.19 4.02 8.86
CA ASP A 227 -6.02 5.34 9.48
C ASP A 227 -7.10 5.57 10.56
N ASP A 228 -6.73 5.78 11.84
CA ASP A 228 -7.72 6.11 12.89
C ASP A 228 -8.30 7.51 12.79
N SER A 229 -7.65 8.38 12.03
CA SER A 229 -7.98 9.79 11.93
C SER A 229 -8.51 10.16 10.54
N GLY A 230 -9.24 11.27 10.47
CA GLY A 230 -9.85 11.73 9.23
C GLY A 230 -10.98 10.84 8.73
N GLY A 231 -11.50 11.12 7.53
CA GLY A 231 -12.68 10.41 7.01
C GLY A 231 -12.42 8.93 6.71
N PHE A 232 -11.17 8.52 6.49
CA PHE A 232 -10.86 7.11 6.24
C PHE A 232 -11.18 6.20 7.43
N SER A 233 -11.20 6.73 8.65
CA SER A 233 -11.68 5.96 9.81
C SER A 233 -13.16 5.58 9.68
N GLY A 234 -13.98 6.46 9.10
CA GLY A 234 -15.39 6.21 8.80
C GLY A 234 -15.58 5.25 7.63
N VAL A 235 -14.76 5.37 6.58
CA VAL A 235 -14.73 4.43 5.44
C VAL A 235 -14.37 3.03 5.94
N ALA A 236 -13.30 2.92 6.74
CA ALA A 236 -12.83 1.65 7.27
C ALA A 236 -13.84 1.01 8.22
N ALA A 237 -14.47 1.79 9.09
CA ALA A 237 -15.52 1.26 9.97
C ALA A 237 -16.71 0.71 9.17
N ALA A 238 -17.17 1.42 8.12
CA ALA A 238 -18.25 0.94 7.26
C ALA A 238 -17.83 -0.31 6.46
N PHE A 239 -16.60 -0.37 5.96
CA PHE A 239 -16.10 -1.55 5.29
C PHE A 239 -15.97 -2.76 6.23
N LEU A 240 -15.50 -2.54 7.45
CA LEU A 240 -15.45 -3.58 8.48
C LEU A 240 -16.84 -4.07 8.92
N GLU A 241 -17.86 -3.20 8.90
CA GLU A 241 -19.27 -3.59 9.10
C GLU A 241 -19.68 -4.60 8.01
N ASN A 242 -19.41 -4.30 6.73
CA ASN A 242 -19.69 -5.22 5.62
C ASN A 242 -18.91 -6.55 5.75
N ILE A 243 -17.63 -6.49 6.12
CA ILE A 243 -16.82 -7.70 6.34
C ILE A 243 -17.39 -8.56 7.48
N ALA A 244 -17.87 -7.95 8.56
CA ALA A 244 -18.46 -8.68 9.69
C ALA A 244 -19.78 -9.37 9.30
N ASP A 245 -20.57 -8.75 8.41
CA ASP A 245 -21.82 -9.30 7.91
C ASP A 245 -21.60 -10.42 6.87
N GLU A 246 -20.68 -10.25 5.93
CA GLU A 246 -20.38 -11.25 4.89
C GLU A 246 -19.53 -12.42 5.41
N TYR A 247 -18.55 -12.15 6.27
CA TYR A 247 -17.55 -13.12 6.74
C TYR A 247 -17.52 -13.25 8.28
N PRO A 248 -18.64 -13.58 8.95
CA PRO A 248 -18.75 -13.51 10.42
C PRO A 248 -17.81 -14.46 11.18
N ASN A 249 -17.32 -15.52 10.51
CA ASN A 249 -16.41 -16.50 11.11
C ASN A 249 -14.92 -16.21 10.84
N VAL A 250 -14.61 -15.18 10.05
CA VAL A 250 -13.24 -14.81 9.69
C VAL A 250 -12.75 -13.75 10.69
N PRO A 251 -11.72 -14.03 11.50
CA PRO A 251 -11.22 -13.06 12.47
C PRO A 251 -10.53 -11.90 11.75
N VAL A 252 -10.81 -10.69 12.22
CA VAL A 252 -10.13 -9.47 11.76
C VAL A 252 -9.08 -9.03 12.79
N LEU A 253 -7.85 -8.85 12.30
CA LEU A 253 -6.74 -8.25 13.03
C LEU A 253 -6.54 -6.82 12.53
N LEU A 254 -6.74 -5.83 13.39
CA LEU A 254 -6.66 -4.42 13.04
C LEU A 254 -5.36 -3.79 13.52
N TYR A 255 -4.57 -3.25 12.60
CA TYR A 255 -3.49 -2.32 12.84
C TYR A 255 -4.04 -0.92 12.69
N ASN A 256 -4.21 -0.24 13.81
CA ASN A 256 -4.68 1.13 13.81
C ASN A 256 -3.48 2.07 13.63
N ALA A 257 -3.38 2.69 12.46
CA ALA A 257 -2.30 3.57 12.08
C ALA A 257 -2.64 5.04 12.39
N ARG A 258 -1.85 5.63 13.29
CA ARG A 258 -1.93 7.05 13.60
C ARG A 258 -0.80 7.81 12.92
N THR A 259 -1.16 8.70 12.00
CA THR A 259 -0.20 9.62 11.38
C THR A 259 0.50 10.44 12.47
N PRO A 260 1.85 10.51 12.50
CA PRO A 260 2.56 11.36 13.43
C PRO A 260 2.05 12.78 13.27
N SER A 261 1.41 13.30 14.32
CA SER A 261 0.99 14.68 14.33
C SER A 261 2.25 15.54 14.38
N LEU A 262 2.74 15.98 13.22
CA LEU A 262 3.70 17.08 13.13
C LEU A 262 3.08 18.23 13.91
N HIS A 263 3.62 18.50 15.09
CA HIS A 263 3.30 19.59 16.02
C HIS A 263 2.33 20.62 15.41
N MET A 264 1.03 20.36 15.54
CA MET A 264 0.02 21.39 15.28
C MET A 264 -0.25 22.12 16.60
N ASP A 265 0.83 22.71 17.13
CA ASP A 265 0.84 23.61 18.26
C ASP A 265 0.21 24.95 17.86
N SER A 266 -1.11 24.95 17.67
CA SER A 266 -1.98 26.15 17.80
C SER A 266 -3.44 25.85 17.43
N LYS A 267 -3.90 24.60 17.54
CA LYS A 267 -5.29 24.29 17.19
C LYS A 267 -6.22 24.69 18.33
N GLY A 268 -7.13 25.62 18.04
CA GLY A 268 -8.08 26.17 19.02
C GLY A 268 -8.87 25.08 19.73
N ARG A 269 -9.31 25.35 20.96
CA ARG A 269 -10.01 24.39 21.84
C ARG A 269 -11.11 23.56 21.15
N LYS A 270 -11.86 24.16 20.21
CA LYS A 270 -12.89 23.47 19.43
C LYS A 270 -12.35 22.33 18.56
N GLN A 271 -11.23 22.53 17.88
CA GLN A 271 -10.61 21.51 17.03
C GLN A 271 -10.04 20.37 17.86
N ALA A 272 -9.45 20.66 19.02
CA ALA A 272 -8.98 19.63 19.95
C ALA A 272 -10.15 18.76 20.46
N ILE A 273 -11.28 19.38 20.83
CA ILE A 273 -12.49 18.64 21.22
C ILE A 273 -13.02 17.79 20.06
N SER A 274 -13.08 18.35 18.85
CA SER A 274 -13.55 17.63 17.66
C SER A 274 -12.69 16.40 17.36
N ARG A 275 -11.37 16.50 17.48
CA ARG A 275 -10.46 15.36 17.30
C ARG A 275 -10.62 14.31 18.38
N ASN A 276 -10.68 14.71 19.65
CA ASN A 276 -10.88 13.74 20.73
C ASN A 276 -12.22 13.00 20.58
N LEU A 277 -13.26 13.69 20.09
CA LEU A 277 -14.53 13.06 19.77
C LEU A 277 -14.40 12.11 18.57
N HIS A 278 -13.71 12.52 17.51
CA HIS A 278 -13.40 11.68 16.36
C HIS A 278 -12.68 10.40 16.79
N ASP A 279 -11.57 10.52 17.52
CA ASP A 279 -10.75 9.42 18.02
C ASP A 279 -11.61 8.45 18.85
N ALA A 280 -12.45 8.97 19.74
CA ALA A 280 -13.33 8.14 20.57
C ALA A 280 -14.37 7.38 19.74
N VAL A 281 -14.99 8.03 18.76
CA VAL A 281 -15.99 7.40 17.87
C VAL A 281 -15.33 6.36 16.97
N SER A 282 -14.23 6.74 16.31
CA SER A 282 -13.41 5.86 15.46
C SER A 282 -12.97 4.62 16.22
N PHE A 283 -12.35 4.79 17.39
CA PHE A 283 -11.91 3.67 18.21
C PHE A 283 -13.06 2.78 18.67
N SER A 284 -14.16 3.37 19.16
CA SER A 284 -15.34 2.59 19.59
C SER A 284 -15.86 1.71 18.47
N ARG A 285 -16.04 2.27 17.27
CA ARG A 285 -16.59 1.56 16.12
C ARG A 285 -15.66 0.49 15.58
N LEU A 286 -14.39 0.82 15.38
CA LEU A 286 -13.40 -0.14 14.90
C LEU A 286 -13.20 -1.29 15.91
N SER A 287 -13.26 -1.01 17.21
CA SER A 287 -13.06 -2.03 18.25
C SER A 287 -14.15 -3.09 18.33
N GLU A 288 -15.38 -2.74 17.96
CA GLU A 288 -16.52 -3.65 17.96
C GLU A 288 -16.41 -4.70 16.84
N LEU A 289 -15.69 -4.37 15.77
CA LEU A 289 -15.63 -5.16 14.52
C LEU A 289 -14.38 -6.06 14.43
N CYS A 290 -13.45 -5.93 15.38
CA CYS A 290 -12.16 -6.62 15.31
C CYS A 290 -11.92 -7.53 16.52
N LYS A 291 -11.16 -8.61 16.32
CA LYS A 291 -10.79 -9.53 17.42
C LYS A 291 -9.58 -9.07 18.19
N LEU A 292 -8.66 -8.37 17.52
CA LEU A 292 -7.46 -7.79 18.12
C LEU A 292 -7.17 -6.46 17.43
N ILE A 293 -6.83 -5.45 18.24
CA ILE A 293 -6.39 -4.14 17.77
C ILE A 293 -4.95 -3.93 18.22
N ILE A 294 -4.10 -3.53 17.28
CA ILE A 294 -2.70 -3.21 17.49
C ILE A 294 -2.53 -1.72 17.13
N PRO A 295 -2.39 -0.82 18.12
CA PRO A 295 -2.14 0.58 17.84
C PRO A 295 -0.71 0.79 17.32
N VAL A 296 -0.57 1.51 16.20
CA VAL A 296 0.68 1.85 15.52
C VAL A 296 0.80 3.38 15.49
N GLY A 297 1.97 3.92 15.83
CA GLY A 297 2.20 5.37 15.82
C GLY A 297 1.78 6.10 17.09
N LEU A 298 1.82 5.44 18.26
CA LEU A 298 1.51 6.08 19.54
C LEU A 298 2.45 7.27 19.80
N PRO A 299 1.93 8.46 20.16
CA PRO A 299 2.76 9.64 20.48
C PRO A 299 3.74 9.41 21.65
N SER A 300 3.48 8.45 22.53
CA SER A 300 4.40 8.10 23.62
C SER A 300 5.67 7.38 23.12
N LEU A 301 5.63 6.76 21.95
CA LEU A 301 6.77 6.09 21.33
C LEU A 301 7.68 7.08 20.58
N SER A 302 7.19 8.28 20.22
CA SER A 302 8.03 9.33 19.61
C SER A 302 8.78 10.18 20.64
N GLY A 303 8.45 10.07 21.93
CA GLY A 303 9.04 10.85 23.03
C GLY A 303 10.35 10.28 23.62
N SER A 304 10.78 9.10 23.19
CA SER A 304 12.14 8.66 23.47
C SER A 304 13.08 9.56 22.66
N LYS A 305 13.95 10.33 23.32
CA LYS A 305 14.96 11.19 22.65
C LYS A 305 15.98 10.39 21.81
N ASN A 306 15.82 9.07 21.72
CA ASN A 306 16.54 8.16 20.83
C ASN A 306 15.68 7.69 19.64
N CYS A 307 14.44 8.14 19.53
CA CYS A 307 13.60 7.93 18.35
C CYS A 307 13.84 9.11 17.41
N TYR A 308 14.79 8.84 16.55
CA TYR A 308 15.28 9.61 15.43
C TYR A 308 14.20 10.45 14.71
N SER A 309 14.64 11.63 14.28
CA SER A 309 13.81 12.67 13.66
C SER A 309 12.99 12.13 12.47
N HIS A 310 11.93 12.83 12.07
CA HIS A 310 11.09 12.46 10.92
C HIS A 310 11.91 12.30 9.62
N ASN A 311 13.10 12.91 9.54
CA ASN A 311 14.06 12.74 8.44
C ASN A 311 14.86 11.44 8.53
N GLU A 312 14.95 10.81 9.71
CA GLU A 312 15.73 9.60 9.93
C GLU A 312 14.89 8.32 9.94
N ILE A 313 13.56 8.36 9.94
CA ILE A 313 12.77 7.16 9.60
C ILE A 313 13.03 6.77 8.13
N LEU A 314 13.28 7.76 7.27
CA LEU A 314 13.87 7.56 5.95
C LEU A 314 15.35 7.14 6.03
N SER A 315 16.12 7.68 6.99
CA SER A 315 17.53 7.29 7.20
C SER A 315 17.80 6.04 8.06
N ILE A 316 16.81 5.24 8.51
CA ILE A 316 17.10 3.89 9.10
C ILE A 316 17.49 2.96 7.96
N LYS A 317 18.66 3.17 7.34
CA LYS A 317 19.25 2.28 6.33
C LYS A 317 18.24 1.77 5.27
N LEU A 318 17.12 2.46 5.05
CA LEU A 318 15.94 1.91 4.39
C LEU A 318 16.14 1.94 2.87
N PRO A 319 16.76 2.97 2.27
CA PRO A 319 17.15 2.92 0.86
C PRO A 319 18.20 1.83 0.57
N LYS A 320 19.14 1.58 1.50
CA LYS A 320 20.10 0.47 1.37
C LYS A 320 19.45 -0.88 1.60
N PHE A 321 18.50 -1.00 2.51
CA PHE A 321 17.72 -2.21 2.75
C PHE A 321 16.79 -2.51 1.57
N LEU A 322 16.22 -1.46 0.96
CA LEU A 322 15.43 -1.51 -0.26
C LEU A 322 16.28 -1.77 -1.52
N LYS A 323 17.61 -1.85 -1.45
CA LYS A 323 18.45 -2.16 -2.63
C LYS A 323 19.42 -3.33 -2.43
N TYR A 324 19.83 -3.66 -1.20
CA TYR A 324 20.95 -4.58 -0.96
C TYR A 324 20.75 -5.63 0.14
N GLY A 325 19.58 -5.71 0.78
CA GLY A 325 19.40 -6.55 1.95
C GLY A 325 20.37 -6.21 3.09
N CYS A 326 20.15 -6.79 4.26
CA CYS A 326 20.94 -6.47 5.46
C CYS A 326 22.36 -7.09 5.38
N LEU A 327 23.33 -6.43 4.73
CA LEU A 327 24.74 -6.87 4.73
C LEU A 327 25.57 -6.38 5.94
N GLU A 328 24.94 -5.82 6.97
CA GLU A 328 25.65 -5.47 8.21
C GLU A 328 24.94 -6.01 9.45
N HIS A 329 25.56 -7.00 10.10
CA HIS A 329 25.19 -7.55 11.40
C HIS A 329 24.80 -6.44 12.41
N PRO A 330 23.55 -6.40 12.90
CA PRO A 330 23.23 -5.67 14.10
C PRO A 330 23.66 -6.52 15.30
N ARG A 331 24.67 -6.05 16.04
CA ARG A 331 24.86 -6.50 17.42
C ARG A 331 23.64 -6.05 18.22
N PHE A 332 22.70 -6.97 18.45
CA PHE A 332 21.67 -6.80 19.47
C PHE A 332 22.36 -6.79 20.84
N LEU A 333 22.25 -5.68 21.56
CA LEU A 333 22.45 -5.63 23.01
C LEU A 333 21.05 -5.51 23.63
N CYS A 334 20.82 -6.37 24.64
CA CYS A 334 19.58 -6.60 25.38
C CYS A 334 18.83 -5.35 25.85
#